data_AF-A0A9D5RBA3-F1
#
_entry.id   AF-A0A9D5RBA3-F1
#
_cell.length_a   1.000
_cell.length_b   1.000
_cell.length_c   1.000
_cell.angle_alpha   90.00
_cell.angle_beta   90.00
_cell.angle_gamma   90.00
#
_symmetry.space_group_name_H-M   'P 1'
#
loop_
_entity.id
_entity.type
_entity.pdbx_description
1 polymer ?
#
loop_
_entity_poly.entity_id
_entity_poly.type
_entity_poly.pdbx_seq_one_letter_code
_entity_poly.pdbx_strand_id
1 'polypeptide(L)' 'MDQAEWEHLTSAEKKQELYLRQKDVLSKFLERGAISRSQYEKSLGDLTVKMGFADDEGLGRMEKA' A
#
# COMPACT_ATOMS: atom_id res chain seq x y z
N MET A 1 15.33 2.82 4.61
CA MET A 1 15.48 1.44 5.08
C MET A 1 16.44 0.75 4.15
N ASP A 2 17.50 0.19 4.74
CA ASP A 2 18.55 -0.50 4.00
C ASP A 2 18.25 -2.00 3.87
N GLN A 3 18.99 -2.70 3.00
CA GLN A 3 18.72 -4.11 2.70
C GLN A 3 18.83 -5.00 3.94
N ALA A 4 19.72 -4.68 4.87
CA ALA A 4 19.86 -5.41 6.13
C ALA A 4 18.58 -5.34 6.99
N GLU A 5 17.99 -4.16 7.13
CA GLU A 5 16.74 -3.98 7.87
C GLU A 5 15.57 -4.72 7.19
N TRP A 6 15.54 -4.74 5.85
CA TRP A 6 14.54 -5.47 5.08
C TRP A 6 14.59 -6.98 5.35
N GLU A 7 15.78 -7.59 5.36
CA GLU A 7 15.93 -9.03 5.55
C GLU A 7 15.45 -9.51 6.94
N HIS A 8 15.51 -8.64 7.96
CA HIS A 8 15.04 -8.95 9.31
C HIS A 8 13.52 -8.86 9.49
N LEU A 9 12.80 -8.27 8.54
CA LEU A 9 11.35 -8.16 8.61
C LEU A 9 10.66 -9.50 8.32
N THR A 10 9.58 -9.77 9.05
CA THR A 10 8.62 -10.82 8.72
C THR A 10 7.92 -10.52 7.39
N SER A 11 7.30 -11.54 6.80
CA SER A 11 6.51 -11.37 5.57
C SER A 11 5.39 -10.32 5.71
N ALA A 12 4.79 -10.20 6.89
CA ALA A 12 3.74 -9.21 7.15
C ALA A 12 4.32 -7.78 7.20
N GLU A 13 5.44 -7.59 7.89
CA GLU A 13 6.14 -6.31 7.96
C GLU A 13 6.69 -5.88 6.59
N LYS A 14 7.28 -6.81 5.82
CA LYS A 14 7.70 -6.55 4.42
C LYS A 14 6.53 -6.08 3.57
N LYS A 15 5.36 -6.68 3.74
CA LYS A 15 4.14 -6.30 3.01
C LYS A 15 3.67 -4.90 3.39
N GLN A 16 3.68 -4.57 4.68
CA GLN A 16 3.32 -3.24 5.18
C GLN A 16 4.30 -2.17 4.67
N GLU A 17 5.60 -2.42 4.78
CA GLU A 17 6.64 -1.52 4.29
C GLU A 17 6.52 -1.30 2.77
N LEU A 18 6.30 -2.37 2.01
CA LEU A 18 6.08 -2.28 0.57
C LEU A 18 4.85 -1.44 0.22
N TYR A 19 3.76 -1.59 0.96
CA TYR A 19 2.55 -0.79 0.77
C TYR A 19 2.80 0.69 1.03
N LEU A 20 3.49 1.03 2.12
CA LEU A 20 3.85 2.42 2.44
C LEU A 20 4.72 3.05 1.33
N ARG A 21 5.72 2.31 0.83
CA ARG A 21 6.56 2.78 -0.29
C ARG A 21 5.77 3.02 -1.56
N GLN A 22 4.86 2.11 -1.91
CA GLN A 22 4.04 2.27 -3.12
C GLN A 22 3.05 3.42 -2.99
N LYS A 23 2.46 3.61 -1.81
CA LYS A 23 1.61 4.77 -1.51
C LYS A 23 2.37 6.09 -1.68
N ASP A 24 3.59 6.18 -1.16
CA ASP A 24 4.46 7.36 -1.31
C ASP A 24 4.78 7.67 -2.79
N VAL A 25 5.04 6.65 -3.61
CA VAL A 25 5.23 6.83 -5.07
C VAL A 25 3.97 7.40 -5.72
N LEU A 26 2.79 6.87 -5.40
CA LEU A 26 1.52 7.39 -5.91
C LEU A 26 1.30 8.85 -5.48
N SER A 27 1.61 9.19 -4.22
CA SER A 27 1.53 10.57 -3.72
C SER A 27 2.46 11.50 -4.50
N LYS A 28 3.71 11.09 -4.76
CA LYS A 28 4.66 11.86 -5.58
C LYS A 28 4.19 12.06 -7.02
N PHE A 29 3.52 11.08 -7.62
CA PHE A 29 2.93 11.26 -8.95
C PHE A 29 1.78 12.26 -8.94
N LEU A 30 0.95 12.26 -7.90
CA LEU A 30 -0.11 13.24 -7.72
C LEU A 30 0.47 14.65 -7.53
N GLU A 31 1.47 14.80 -6.65
CA GLU A 31 2.15 16.09 -6.39
C GLU A 31 2.78 16.68 -7.65
N ARG A 32 3.38 15.83 -8.50
CA ARG A 32 3.98 16.25 -9.77
C ARG A 32 2.96 16.50 -10.88
N GLY A 33 1.67 16.24 -10.63
CA GLY A 33 0.61 16.33 -11.64
C GLY A 33 0.68 15.25 -12.71
N ALA A 34 1.44 14.17 -12.50
CA ALA A 34 1.53 13.05 -13.43
C ALA A 34 0.26 12.18 -13.42
N ILE A 35 -0.50 12.20 -12.32
CA ILE A 35 -1.82 11.60 -12.21
C ILE A 35 -2.80 12.60 -11.58
N SER A 36 -4.08 12.49 -11.94
CA SER A 36 -5.16 13.23 -11.28
C SER A 36 -5.50 12.63 -9.91
N ARG A 37 -6.21 13.41 -9.08
CA ARG A 37 -6.71 12.94 -7.78
C ARG A 37 -7.57 11.67 -7.91
N SER A 38 -8.46 11.60 -8.90
CA SER A 38 -9.30 10.43 -9.14
C SER A 38 -8.48 9.19 -9.50
N GLN A 39 -7.43 9.36 -10.32
CA GLN A 39 -6.51 8.27 -10.64
C GLN A 39 -5.72 7.81 -9.40
N TYR A 40 -5.26 8.75 -8.57
CA TYR A 40 -4.61 8.43 -7.29
C TYR A 40 -5.53 7.61 -6.38
N GLU A 41 -6.77 8.05 -6.18
CA GLU A 41 -7.76 7.37 -5.32
C GLU A 41 -8.06 5.95 -5.82
N LYS A 42 -8.27 5.80 -7.14
CA LYS A 42 -8.48 4.48 -7.75
C LYS A 42 -7.26 3.57 -7.60
N SER A 43 -6.07 4.05 -7.96
CA SER A 43 -4.84 3.25 -7.87
C SER A 43 -4.50 2.87 -6.43
N LEU A 44 -4.74 3.76 -5.47
CA LEU A 44 -4.55 3.46 -4.05
C LEU A 44 -5.57 2.40 -3.55
N GLY A 45 -6.83 2.50 -3.97
CA GLY A 45 -7.84 1.48 -3.69
C GLY A 45 -7.43 0.11 -4.21
N ASP A 46 -7.11 0.03 -5.51
CA ASP A 46 -6.66 -1.21 -6.17
C ASP A 46 -5.41 -1.80 -5.48
N LEU A 47 -4.46 -0.94 -5.10
CA LEU A 47 -3.26 -1.35 -4.37
C LEU A 47 -3.60 -1.94 -3.00
N THR A 48 -4.49 -1.29 -2.26
CA THR A 48 -4.88 -1.70 -0.90
C THR A 48 -5.52 -3.09 -0.93
N VAL A 49 -6.39 -3.34 -1.90
CA VAL A 49 -7.03 -4.65 -2.09
C VAL A 49 -6.03 -5.72 -2.52
N LYS A 50 -5.20 -5.45 -3.54
CA LYS A 50 -4.19 -6.41 -4.02
C LYS A 50 -3.17 -6.81 -2.95
N MET A 51 -2.86 -5.88 -2.06
CA MET A 51 -1.96 -6.15 -0.93
C MET A 51 -2.67 -6.84 0.24
N GLY A 52 -3.99 -7.04 0.16
CA GLY A 52 -4.79 -7.70 1.19
C GLY A 52 -4.98 -6.86 2.45
N PHE A 53 -4.92 -5.53 2.33
CA PHE A 53 -5.22 -4.60 3.43
C PHE A 53 -6.70 -4.19 3.45
N ALA A 54 -7.44 -4.48 2.39
CA ALA A 54 -8.88 -4.35 2.31
C ALA A 54 -9.45 -5.52 1.49
N ASP A 55 -10.65 -5.96 1.85
CA ASP A 55 -11.42 -6.89 1.02
C ASP A 55 -12.06 -6.14 -0.17
N ASP A 56 -12.21 -6.82 -1.30
CA ASP A 56 -12.79 -6.30 -2.55
C ASP A 56 -14.22 -5.73 -2.33
N GLU A 57 -14.90 -6.18 -1.27
CA GLU A 57 -16.25 -5.77 -0.87
C GLU A 57 -16.34 -4.85 0.36
N GLY A 58 -15.29 -4.10 0.70
CA GLY A 58 -15.38 -2.98 1.64
C GLY A 58 -15.97 -3.31 3.02
N LEU A 59 -15.07 -3.51 4.00
CA LEU A 59 -15.31 -3.79 5.43
C LEU A 59 -15.39 -5.29 5.80
N GLY A 60 -14.24 -5.90 6.10
CA GLY A 60 -14.19 -6.82 7.24
C GLY A 60 -13.19 -7.98 7.18
N ARG A 61 -12.01 -7.76 7.78
CA ARG A 61 -11.52 -8.63 8.87
C ARG A 61 -10.34 -7.99 9.61
N MET A 62 -10.65 -7.24 10.67
CA MET A 62 -9.77 -7.29 11.84
C MET A 62 -10.16 -8.52 12.66
N GLU A 63 -9.14 -9.29 13.00
CA GLU A 63 -9.06 -10.30 14.06
C GLU A 63 -9.84 -11.61 13.89
N LYS A 64 -9.07 -12.68 13.63
CA LYS A 64 -9.17 -13.89 14.45
C LYS A 64 -7.83 -14.08 15.16
N ALA A 65 -7.76 -13.57 16.39
CA ALA A 65 -6.85 -14.04 17.43
C ALA A 65 -7.59 -15.07 18.29
#